data_AF-A0A512B3A0-F1
#
_entry.id   AF-A0A512B3A0-F1
#
_cell.length_a   1.000
_cell.length_b   1.000
_cell.length_c   1.000
_cell.angle_alpha   90.00
_cell.angle_beta   90.00
_cell.angle_gamma   90.00
#
_symmetry.space_group_name_H-M   'P 1'
#
loop_
_entity.id
_entity.type
_entity.pdbx_description
1 polymer ?
#
loop_
_entity_poly.entity_id
_entity_poly.type
_entity_poly.pdbx_seq_one_letter_code
_entity_poly.pdbx_strand_id
1 'polypeptide(L)'
;MKITPLEIRQKTFEKAFRGLDKDEVNAFLLTLSQQWEKLQDENKELRFKLESTTKEVQKMREVESTLYRTLKTAEDTGNNLVEQATKEATLQVREAQLKSEQLLNDARLKARNIIEDAYSQSDKAVTEMQHEVKALEQEHQRLESYLDNLLRDLSNLATDALEKVEKNKAKPRPTLSSILAKAANIKVKREDLDRVFQDVPSAINNTPAPVEAPKKAPEEMMNIKEVPAPPVASIEPIQPIQPIQPEVPSPTTPVPDVPAPEIERPRPDIPEIQPDRIERPIPDIQPVQPETPEIQPPNTQPQPSTFVNSPRPVREKAVAGGSFFDDFE
;
A
#
# COMPACT_ATOMS: atom_id res chain seq x y z
N MET A 1 7.39 76.73 -48.17
CA MET A 1 6.92 78.09 -47.81
C MET A 1 6.47 78.80 -49.08
N LYS A 2 5.94 80.03 -49.02
CA LYS A 2 5.51 80.79 -50.22
C LYS A 2 6.63 81.62 -50.89
N ILE A 3 7.82 81.67 -50.30
CA ILE A 3 9.02 82.37 -50.80
C ILE A 3 10.24 81.50 -50.49
N THR A 4 11.16 81.39 -51.44
CA THR A 4 12.43 80.64 -51.39
C THR A 4 13.65 81.56 -51.26
N PRO A 5 14.82 81.04 -50.84
CA PRO A 5 16.07 81.82 -50.84
C PRO A 5 16.43 82.42 -52.22
N LEU A 6 16.10 81.69 -53.30
CA LEU A 6 16.38 82.10 -54.67
C LEU A 6 15.50 83.29 -55.09
N GLU A 7 14.20 83.26 -54.77
CA GLU A 7 13.29 84.37 -55.03
C GLU A 7 13.67 85.63 -54.22
N ILE A 8 14.25 85.47 -53.03
CA ILE A 8 14.81 86.59 -52.25
C ILE A 8 16.03 87.20 -52.98
N ARG A 9 16.97 86.37 -53.47
CA ARG A 9 18.14 86.83 -54.25
C ARG A 9 17.76 87.49 -55.58
N GLN A 10 16.68 87.05 -56.20
CA GLN A 10 16.22 87.54 -57.51
C GLN A 10 15.19 88.69 -57.40
N LYS A 11 14.84 89.13 -56.18
CA LYS A 11 13.78 90.12 -55.99
C LYS A 11 14.21 91.52 -56.43
N THR A 12 13.60 92.01 -57.51
CA THR A 12 13.67 93.40 -57.93
C THR A 12 12.56 94.24 -57.29
N PHE A 13 12.83 95.54 -57.14
CA PHE A 13 11.91 96.57 -56.67
C PHE A 13 11.80 97.70 -57.68
N GLU A 14 10.67 98.41 -57.67
CA GLU A 14 10.45 99.60 -58.49
C GLU A 14 11.25 100.80 -57.97
N LYS A 15 11.65 101.72 -58.86
CA LYS A 15 12.47 102.90 -58.50
C LYS A 15 11.58 104.09 -58.19
N ALA A 16 11.56 104.53 -56.93
CA ALA A 16 10.93 105.78 -56.50
C ALA A 16 11.96 106.91 -56.33
N PHE A 17 11.52 108.16 -56.52
CA PHE A 17 12.33 109.35 -56.25
C PHE A 17 12.51 109.53 -54.74
N ARG A 18 13.76 109.60 -54.25
CA ARG A 18 14.16 109.44 -52.82
C ARG A 18 13.88 108.05 -52.21
N GLY A 19 14.12 106.98 -52.97
CA GLY A 19 14.17 105.61 -52.44
C GLY A 19 15.43 105.29 -51.62
N LEU A 20 15.49 104.07 -51.07
CA LEU A 20 16.67 103.48 -50.41
C LEU A 20 17.82 103.25 -51.39
N ASP A 21 19.05 103.09 -50.87
CA ASP A 21 20.19 102.67 -51.69
C ASP A 21 19.99 101.25 -52.21
N LYS A 22 20.18 101.07 -53.52
CA LYS A 22 20.06 99.79 -54.21
C LYS A 22 21.06 98.77 -53.67
N ASP A 23 22.30 99.19 -53.39
CA ASP A 23 23.39 98.23 -53.14
C ASP A 23 23.45 97.81 -51.67
N GLU A 24 23.02 98.68 -50.73
CA GLU A 24 22.71 98.30 -49.35
C GLU A 24 21.54 97.28 -49.30
N VAL A 25 20.45 97.55 -50.02
CA VAL A 25 19.29 96.63 -50.10
C VAL A 25 19.69 95.28 -50.72
N ASN A 26 20.55 95.25 -51.74
CA ASN A 26 21.06 94.00 -52.31
C ASN A 26 21.92 93.20 -51.31
N ALA A 27 22.80 93.88 -50.55
CA ALA A 27 23.61 93.24 -49.52
C ALA A 27 22.74 92.66 -48.38
N PHE A 28 21.68 93.38 -48.00
CA PHE A 28 20.69 92.87 -47.05
C PHE A 28 19.92 91.67 -47.60
N LEU A 29 19.39 91.72 -48.84
CA LEU A 29 18.71 90.58 -49.47
C LEU A 29 19.61 89.35 -49.60
N LEU A 30 20.90 89.53 -49.93
CA LEU A 30 21.87 88.43 -49.98
C LEU A 30 22.02 87.78 -48.60
N THR A 31 22.23 88.58 -47.56
CA THR A 31 22.36 88.11 -46.17
C THR A 31 21.09 87.41 -45.69
N LEU A 32 19.92 88.01 -45.94
CA LEU A 32 18.61 87.45 -45.62
C LEU A 32 18.39 86.11 -46.33
N SER A 33 18.77 85.99 -47.60
CA SER A 33 18.63 84.73 -48.34
C SER A 33 19.48 83.61 -47.74
N GLN A 34 20.70 83.90 -47.27
CA GLN A 34 21.57 82.91 -46.62
C GLN A 34 21.02 82.46 -45.27
N GLN A 35 20.47 83.39 -44.48
CA GLN A 35 19.80 83.04 -43.22
C GLN A 35 18.49 82.27 -43.46
N TRP A 36 17.74 82.57 -44.52
CA TRP A 36 16.53 81.82 -44.91
C TRP A 36 16.85 80.41 -45.40
N GLU A 37 17.94 80.25 -46.15
CA GLU A 37 18.48 78.95 -46.60
C GLU A 37 18.90 78.10 -45.39
N LYS A 38 19.70 78.66 -44.47
CA LYS A 38 20.11 78.03 -43.21
C LYS A 38 18.92 77.63 -42.33
N LEU A 39 17.96 78.54 -42.11
CA LEU A 39 16.73 78.26 -41.36
C LEU A 39 15.90 77.15 -42.01
N GLN A 40 15.83 77.11 -43.35
CA GLN A 40 15.09 76.09 -44.07
C GLN A 40 15.75 74.71 -43.98
N ASP A 41 17.08 74.64 -43.92
CA ASP A 41 17.82 73.38 -43.71
C ASP A 41 17.76 72.90 -42.26
N GLU A 42 17.92 73.80 -41.28
CA GLU A 42 17.65 73.50 -39.86
C GLU A 42 16.22 72.97 -39.67
N ASN A 43 15.22 73.53 -40.37
CA ASN A 43 13.84 73.04 -40.31
C ASN A 43 13.66 71.65 -40.95
N LYS A 44 14.44 71.29 -41.97
CA LYS A 44 14.46 69.91 -42.52
C LYS A 44 15.10 68.94 -41.51
N GLU A 45 16.24 69.32 -40.94
CA GLU A 45 16.97 68.48 -39.99
C GLU A 45 16.16 68.22 -38.72
N LEU A 46 15.52 69.26 -38.16
CA LEU A 46 14.63 69.13 -37.00
C LEU A 46 13.41 68.26 -37.29
N ARG A 47 12.82 68.33 -38.49
CA ARG A 47 11.73 67.43 -38.91
C ARG A 47 12.21 65.99 -38.99
N PHE A 48 13.36 65.74 -39.61
CA PHE A 48 13.92 64.39 -39.75
C PHE A 48 14.26 63.79 -38.37
N LYS A 49 14.87 64.57 -37.47
CA LYS A 49 15.12 64.17 -36.09
C LYS A 49 13.82 63.83 -35.35
N LEU A 50 12.80 64.69 -35.44
CA LEU A 50 11.48 64.45 -34.83
C LEU A 50 10.80 63.19 -35.39
N GLU A 51 10.87 62.96 -36.70
CA GLU A 51 10.34 61.75 -37.34
C GLU A 51 11.10 60.48 -36.89
N SER A 52 12.43 60.56 -36.76
CA SER A 52 13.26 59.47 -36.25
C SER A 52 12.94 59.13 -34.79
N THR A 53 12.90 60.13 -33.91
CA THR A 53 12.62 59.92 -32.48
C THR A 53 11.17 59.51 -32.23
N THR A 54 10.18 59.98 -33.01
CA THR A 54 8.79 59.49 -32.86
C THR A 54 8.64 58.04 -33.31
N LYS A 55 9.34 57.58 -34.37
CA LYS A 55 9.40 56.16 -34.74
C LYS A 55 10.08 55.30 -33.67
N GLU A 56 11.15 55.80 -33.05
CA GLU A 56 11.85 55.11 -31.96
C GLU A 56 10.96 54.97 -30.71
N VAL A 57 10.29 56.05 -30.28
CA VAL A 57 9.32 56.02 -29.17
C VAL A 57 8.16 55.07 -29.46
N GLN A 58 7.65 55.04 -30.70
CA GLN A 58 6.60 54.11 -31.11
C GLN A 58 7.07 52.65 -31.00
N LYS A 59 8.27 52.34 -31.51
CA LYS A 59 8.89 51.01 -31.36
C LYS A 59 9.10 50.62 -29.89
N MET A 60 9.53 51.55 -29.05
CA MET A 60 9.69 51.29 -27.61
C MET A 60 8.36 50.95 -26.93
N ARG A 61 7.27 51.65 -27.27
CA ARG A 61 5.91 51.34 -26.78
C ARG A 61 5.38 49.99 -27.27
N GLU A 62 5.73 49.59 -28.48
CA GLU A 62 5.38 48.26 -29.01
C GLU A 62 6.13 47.14 -28.29
N VAL A 63 7.41 47.35 -27.96
CA VAL A 63 8.20 46.44 -27.11
C VAL A 63 7.65 46.40 -25.68
N GLU A 64 7.37 47.55 -25.08
CA GLU A 64 6.76 47.67 -23.73
C GLU A 64 5.41 46.95 -23.65
N SER A 65 4.52 47.18 -24.62
CA SER A 65 3.22 46.51 -24.69
C SER A 65 3.34 44.99 -24.86
N THR A 66 4.34 44.54 -25.63
CA THR A 66 4.63 43.10 -25.81
C THR A 66 5.19 42.49 -24.52
N LEU A 67 6.16 43.15 -23.87
CA LEU A 67 6.74 42.74 -22.61
C LEU A 67 5.68 42.67 -21.50
N TYR A 68 4.80 43.66 -21.39
CA TYR A 68 3.71 43.67 -20.42
C TYR A 68 2.72 42.51 -20.65
N ARG A 69 2.35 42.22 -21.92
CA ARG A 69 1.53 41.04 -22.25
C ARG A 69 2.23 39.75 -21.86
N THR A 70 3.51 39.57 -22.20
CA THR A 70 4.28 38.36 -21.86
C THR A 70 4.42 38.18 -20.35
N LEU A 71 4.71 39.26 -19.61
CA LEU A 71 4.79 39.23 -18.14
C LEU A 71 3.44 38.86 -17.53
N LYS A 72 2.35 39.49 -17.98
CA LYS A 72 1.01 39.15 -17.50
C LYS A 72 0.62 37.71 -17.85
N THR A 73 0.88 37.23 -19.06
CA THR A 73 0.62 35.82 -19.42
C THR A 73 1.46 34.87 -18.57
N ALA A 74 2.68 35.21 -18.18
CA ALA A 74 3.48 34.41 -17.25
C ALA A 74 2.90 34.41 -15.83
N GLU A 75 2.40 35.56 -15.34
CA GLU A 75 1.70 35.70 -14.07
C GLU A 75 0.38 34.90 -14.05
N ASP A 76 -0.49 35.11 -15.04
CA ASP A 76 -1.74 34.37 -15.22
C ASP A 76 -1.47 32.85 -15.31
N THR A 77 -0.42 32.42 -16.01
CA THR A 77 -0.02 31.01 -16.11
C THR A 77 0.50 30.46 -14.78
N GLY A 78 1.31 31.23 -14.05
CA GLY A 78 1.84 30.84 -12.74
C GLY A 78 0.73 30.68 -11.70
N ASN A 79 -0.22 31.62 -11.66
CA ASN A 79 -1.40 31.55 -10.80
C ASN A 79 -2.26 30.32 -11.12
N ASN A 80 -2.51 30.06 -12.41
CA ASN A 80 -3.30 28.90 -12.86
C ASN A 80 -2.59 27.57 -12.54
N LEU A 81 -1.26 27.51 -12.67
CA LEU A 81 -0.46 26.35 -12.26
C LEU A 81 -0.54 26.08 -10.75
N VAL A 82 -0.54 27.14 -9.92
CA VAL A 82 -0.71 27.02 -8.45
C VAL A 82 -2.14 26.56 -8.10
N GLU A 83 -3.17 27.07 -8.78
CA GLU A 83 -4.55 26.59 -8.60
C GLU A 83 -4.69 25.11 -8.99
N GLN A 84 -4.11 24.71 -10.12
CA GLN A 84 -4.11 23.31 -10.57
C GLN A 84 -3.37 22.40 -9.58
N ALA A 85 -2.16 22.77 -9.15
CA ALA A 85 -1.36 21.98 -8.22
C ALA A 85 -2.02 21.85 -6.82
N THR A 86 -2.68 22.90 -6.32
CA THR A 86 -3.41 22.84 -5.03
C THR A 86 -4.70 22.01 -5.14
N LYS A 87 -5.39 22.09 -6.28
CA LYS A 87 -6.55 21.25 -6.60
C LYS A 87 -6.19 19.77 -6.78
N GLU A 88 -5.06 19.48 -7.43
CA GLU A 88 -4.54 18.12 -7.57
C GLU A 88 -4.08 17.55 -6.23
N ALA A 89 -3.31 18.31 -5.43
CA ALA A 89 -2.88 17.88 -4.10
C ALA A 89 -4.06 17.61 -3.15
N THR A 90 -5.10 18.45 -3.16
CA THR A 90 -6.32 18.21 -2.35
C THR A 90 -7.13 17.01 -2.84
N LEU A 91 -7.16 16.75 -4.16
CA LEU A 91 -7.75 15.53 -4.72
C LEU A 91 -6.95 14.29 -4.29
N GLN A 92 -5.62 14.31 -4.41
CA GLN A 92 -4.72 13.21 -4.04
C GLN A 92 -4.80 12.88 -2.54
N VAL A 93 -4.84 13.89 -1.66
CA VAL A 93 -5.07 13.70 -0.22
C VAL A 93 -6.42 13.04 0.05
N ARG A 94 -7.49 13.48 -0.64
CA ARG A 94 -8.82 12.87 -0.50
C ARG A 94 -8.88 11.44 -1.03
N GLU A 95 -8.19 11.14 -2.13
CA GLU A 95 -8.09 9.78 -2.67
C GLU A 95 -7.30 8.86 -1.72
N ALA A 96 -6.20 9.35 -1.13
CA ALA A 96 -5.42 8.63 -0.13
C ALA A 96 -6.22 8.36 1.15
N GLN A 97 -7.03 9.32 1.60
CA GLN A 97 -7.98 9.14 2.72
C GLN A 97 -9.00 8.04 2.39
N LEU A 98 -9.67 8.10 1.24
CA LEU A 98 -10.65 7.09 0.83
C LEU A 98 -10.03 5.68 0.69
N LYS A 99 -8.83 5.56 0.12
CA LYS A 99 -8.08 4.29 0.04
C LYS A 99 -7.70 3.76 1.43
N SER A 100 -7.33 4.65 2.36
CA SER A 100 -7.04 4.28 3.76
C SER A 100 -8.29 3.78 4.50
N GLU A 101 -9.43 4.47 4.35
CA GLU A 101 -10.71 4.05 4.91
C GLU A 101 -11.18 2.70 4.34
N GLN A 102 -11.05 2.50 3.03
CA GLN A 102 -11.32 1.21 2.38
C GLN A 102 -10.43 0.09 2.95
N LEU A 103 -9.11 0.30 3.02
CA LEU A 103 -8.15 -0.67 3.56
C LEU A 103 -8.45 -1.01 5.03
N LEU A 104 -8.78 0.00 5.85
CA LEU A 104 -9.15 -0.21 7.26
C LEU A 104 -10.48 -0.98 7.39
N ASN A 105 -11.45 -0.74 6.50
CA ASN A 105 -12.72 -1.47 6.51
C ASN A 105 -12.56 -2.91 6.03
N ASP A 106 -11.76 -3.15 4.97
CA ASP A 106 -11.37 -4.50 4.53
C ASP A 106 -10.63 -5.27 5.62
N ALA A 107 -9.71 -4.61 6.34
CA ALA A 107 -9.00 -5.21 7.47
C ALA A 107 -9.95 -5.55 8.63
N ARG A 108 -10.91 -4.66 8.95
CA ARG A 108 -11.95 -4.92 9.96
C ARG A 108 -12.89 -6.08 9.56
N LEU A 109 -13.26 -6.18 8.29
CA LEU A 109 -14.06 -7.29 7.77
C LEU A 109 -13.28 -8.61 7.85
N LYS A 110 -12.04 -8.66 7.36
CA LYS A 110 -11.16 -9.84 7.48
C LYS A 110 -10.96 -10.26 8.93
N ALA A 111 -10.73 -9.31 9.85
CA ALA A 111 -10.61 -9.60 11.27
C ALA A 111 -11.91 -10.17 11.88
N ARG A 112 -13.09 -9.64 11.51
CA ARG A 112 -14.38 -10.20 11.93
C ARG A 112 -14.58 -11.63 11.42
N ASN A 113 -14.33 -11.88 10.13
CA ASN A 113 -14.48 -13.20 9.54
C ASN A 113 -13.55 -14.23 10.23
N ILE A 114 -12.28 -13.87 10.50
CA ILE A 114 -11.34 -14.74 11.23
C ILE A 114 -11.84 -15.06 12.64
N ILE A 115 -12.44 -14.09 13.33
CA ILE A 115 -13.02 -14.28 14.67
C ILE A 115 -14.27 -15.17 14.60
N GLU A 116 -15.13 -14.99 13.59
CA GLU A 116 -16.34 -15.79 13.37
C GLU A 116 -16.00 -17.24 12.97
N ASP A 117 -15.01 -17.44 12.10
CA ASP A 117 -14.46 -18.75 11.75
C ASP A 117 -13.84 -19.46 12.97
N ALA A 118 -13.13 -18.72 13.83
CA ALA A 118 -12.54 -19.26 15.05
C ALA A 118 -13.59 -19.67 16.09
N TYR A 119 -14.64 -18.86 16.29
CA TYR A 119 -15.80 -19.26 17.12
C TYR A 119 -16.52 -20.46 16.51
N SER A 120 -16.76 -20.49 15.20
CA SER A 120 -17.38 -21.63 14.53
C SER A 120 -16.57 -22.92 14.67
N GLN A 121 -15.23 -22.84 14.65
CA GLN A 121 -14.34 -23.99 14.91
C GLN A 121 -14.37 -24.41 16.39
N SER A 122 -14.37 -23.46 17.31
CA SER A 122 -14.49 -23.72 18.75
C SER A 122 -15.82 -24.41 19.09
N ASP A 123 -16.95 -23.92 18.57
CA ASP A 123 -18.26 -24.51 18.81
C ASP A 123 -18.34 -25.94 18.23
N LYS A 124 -17.80 -26.17 17.04
CA LYS A 124 -17.68 -27.52 16.45
C LYS A 124 -16.89 -28.45 17.37
N ALA A 125 -15.68 -28.06 17.78
CA ALA A 125 -14.84 -28.86 18.68
C ALA A 125 -15.53 -29.13 20.04
N VAL A 126 -16.25 -28.15 20.59
CA VAL A 126 -17.04 -28.35 21.82
C VAL A 126 -18.20 -29.32 21.60
N THR A 127 -18.91 -29.27 20.46
CA THR A 127 -19.97 -30.25 20.15
C THR A 127 -19.42 -31.66 19.88
N GLU A 128 -18.23 -31.76 19.30
CA GLU A 128 -17.53 -33.02 19.05
C GLU A 128 -17.08 -33.65 20.37
N MET A 129 -16.41 -32.90 21.25
CA MET A 129 -16.09 -33.35 22.61
C MET A 129 -17.35 -33.74 23.42
N GLN A 130 -18.46 -32.99 23.29
CA GLN A 130 -19.73 -33.37 23.93
C GLN A 130 -20.32 -34.67 23.38
N HIS A 131 -20.04 -35.02 22.12
CA HIS A 131 -20.43 -36.28 21.52
C HIS A 131 -19.51 -37.42 22.00
N GLU A 132 -18.19 -37.21 22.00
CA GLU A 132 -17.20 -38.17 22.52
C GLU A 132 -17.45 -38.53 24.00
N VAL A 133 -17.70 -37.53 24.85
CA VAL A 133 -18.01 -37.76 26.28
C VAL A 133 -19.29 -38.58 26.46
N LYS A 134 -20.33 -38.34 25.66
CA LYS A 134 -21.57 -39.13 25.69
C LYS A 134 -21.39 -40.54 25.13
N ALA A 135 -20.54 -40.72 24.12
CA ALA A 135 -20.19 -42.04 23.61
C ALA A 135 -19.43 -42.85 24.67
N LEU A 136 -18.44 -42.24 25.32
CA LEU A 136 -17.68 -42.85 26.41
C LEU A 136 -18.57 -43.17 27.63
N GLU A 137 -19.55 -42.32 27.95
CA GLU A 137 -20.55 -42.59 29.00
C GLU A 137 -21.39 -43.82 28.65
N GLN A 138 -21.85 -43.96 27.40
CA GLN A 138 -22.60 -45.13 26.93
C GLN A 138 -21.75 -46.41 26.91
N GLU A 139 -20.46 -46.31 26.53
CA GLU A 139 -19.53 -47.43 26.62
C GLU A 139 -19.26 -47.84 28.08
N HIS A 140 -19.19 -46.88 29.01
CA HIS A 140 -19.05 -47.15 30.43
C HIS A 140 -20.28 -47.87 30.99
N GLN A 141 -21.50 -47.36 30.75
CA GLN A 141 -22.76 -48.01 31.16
C GLN A 141 -22.91 -49.42 30.53
N ARG A 142 -22.42 -49.63 29.31
CA ARG A 142 -22.35 -50.94 28.66
C ARG A 142 -21.34 -51.87 29.33
N LEU A 143 -20.22 -51.37 29.83
CA LEU A 143 -19.22 -52.14 30.56
C LEU A 143 -19.69 -52.48 31.99
N GLU A 144 -20.36 -51.55 32.67
CA GLU A 144 -21.00 -51.79 33.98
C GLU A 144 -22.07 -52.88 33.87
N SER A 145 -23.00 -52.75 32.91
CA SER A 145 -24.01 -53.79 32.68
C SER A 145 -23.42 -55.13 32.22
N TYR A 146 -22.28 -55.15 31.52
CA TYR A 146 -21.54 -56.39 31.26
C TYR A 146 -20.93 -57.00 32.54
N LEU A 147 -20.38 -56.18 33.44
CA LEU A 147 -19.86 -56.62 34.73
C LEU A 147 -20.97 -57.17 35.63
N ASP A 148 -22.12 -56.51 35.70
CA ASP A 148 -23.30 -56.99 36.44
C ASP A 148 -23.82 -58.32 35.90
N ASN A 149 -23.86 -58.50 34.58
CA ASN A 149 -24.23 -59.79 33.97
C ASN A 149 -23.19 -60.87 34.29
N LEU A 150 -21.89 -60.56 34.24
CA LEU A 150 -20.83 -61.52 34.62
C LEU A 150 -20.89 -61.90 36.11
N LEU A 151 -21.19 -60.94 37.00
CA LEU A 151 -21.44 -61.18 38.42
C LEU A 151 -22.70 -62.03 38.64
N ARG A 152 -23.76 -61.79 37.86
CA ARG A 152 -24.98 -62.60 37.85
C ARG A 152 -24.67 -64.04 37.46
N ASP A 153 -23.92 -64.25 36.39
CA ASP A 153 -23.56 -65.58 35.89
C ASP A 153 -22.58 -66.32 36.80
N LEU A 154 -21.62 -65.61 37.42
CA LEU A 154 -20.75 -66.19 38.44
C LEU A 154 -21.56 -66.62 39.69
N SER A 155 -22.54 -65.81 40.10
CA SER A 155 -23.45 -66.13 41.20
C SER A 155 -24.34 -67.33 40.87
N ASN A 156 -24.93 -67.35 39.67
CA ASN A 156 -25.68 -68.49 39.14
C ASN A 156 -24.82 -69.77 39.13
N LEU A 157 -23.58 -69.70 38.63
CA LEU A 157 -22.65 -70.82 38.60
C LEU A 157 -22.24 -71.29 40.00
N ALA A 158 -22.09 -70.38 40.95
CA ALA A 158 -21.80 -70.69 42.35
C ALA A 158 -22.99 -71.39 43.04
N THR A 159 -24.22 -70.94 42.82
CA THR A 159 -25.42 -71.64 43.33
C THR A 159 -25.58 -73.00 42.67
N ASP A 160 -25.34 -73.12 41.35
CA ASP A 160 -25.30 -74.39 40.62
C ASP A 160 -24.24 -75.36 41.19
N ALA A 161 -23.06 -74.86 41.53
CA ALA A 161 -21.98 -75.66 42.12
C ALA A 161 -22.31 -76.11 43.54
N LEU A 162 -22.90 -75.24 44.37
CA LEU A 162 -23.39 -75.60 45.70
C LEU A 162 -24.50 -76.64 45.61
N GLU A 163 -25.48 -76.46 44.72
CA GLU A 163 -26.59 -77.39 44.52
C GLU A 163 -26.10 -78.75 44.00
N LYS A 164 -25.08 -78.78 43.13
CA LYS A 164 -24.38 -80.02 42.71
C LYS A 164 -23.63 -80.69 43.86
N VAL A 165 -22.99 -79.92 44.75
CA VAL A 165 -22.33 -80.45 45.97
C VAL A 165 -23.36 -81.00 46.96
N GLU A 166 -24.50 -80.34 47.16
CA GLU A 166 -25.58 -80.83 48.02
C GLU A 166 -26.24 -82.07 47.44
N LYS A 167 -26.54 -82.09 46.13
CA LYS A 167 -26.99 -83.29 45.41
C LYS A 167 -25.99 -84.44 45.48
N ASN A 168 -24.70 -84.19 45.69
CA ASN A 168 -23.68 -85.21 45.88
C ASN A 168 -23.50 -85.64 47.35
N LYS A 169 -23.75 -84.75 48.32
CA LYS A 169 -23.87 -85.10 49.76
C LYS A 169 -25.14 -85.91 50.05
N ALA A 170 -26.25 -85.61 49.37
CA ALA A 170 -27.54 -86.28 49.51
C ALA A 170 -27.60 -87.63 48.77
N LYS A 171 -26.69 -87.90 47.84
CA LYS A 171 -26.51 -89.24 47.27
C LYS A 171 -25.80 -90.14 48.28
N PRO A 172 -26.40 -91.26 48.73
CA PRO A 172 -25.70 -92.20 49.58
C PRO A 172 -24.50 -92.78 48.82
N ARG A 173 -23.33 -92.83 49.46
CA ARG A 173 -22.14 -93.47 48.89
C ARG A 173 -22.46 -94.96 48.64
N PRO A 174 -22.28 -95.49 47.42
CA PRO A 174 -22.62 -96.88 47.13
C PRO A 174 -21.70 -97.82 47.91
N THR A 175 -22.26 -98.52 48.90
CA THR A 175 -21.58 -99.64 49.56
C THR A 175 -21.24 -100.72 48.54
N LEU A 176 -20.09 -101.37 48.71
CA LEU A 176 -19.50 -102.30 47.71
C LEU A 176 -20.45 -103.43 47.27
N SER A 177 -21.38 -103.84 48.14
CA SER A 177 -22.46 -104.79 47.84
C SER A 177 -23.36 -104.36 46.69
N SER A 178 -23.67 -103.06 46.57
CA SER A 178 -24.52 -102.51 45.49
C SER A 178 -23.83 -102.55 44.13
N ILE A 179 -22.49 -102.42 44.10
CA ILE A 179 -21.68 -102.49 42.88
C ILE A 179 -21.59 -103.95 42.41
N LEU A 180 -21.35 -104.89 43.32
CA LEU A 180 -21.36 -106.33 43.05
C LEU A 180 -22.74 -106.82 42.54
N ALA A 181 -23.84 -106.36 43.15
CA ALA A 181 -25.19 -106.69 42.69
C ALA A 181 -25.47 -106.20 41.26
N LYS A 182 -24.94 -105.02 40.89
CA LYS A 182 -25.10 -104.48 39.54
C LYS A 182 -24.23 -105.22 38.50
N ALA A 183 -23.06 -105.74 38.89
CA ALA A 183 -22.25 -106.61 38.04
C ALA A 183 -22.89 -107.99 37.82
N ALA A 184 -23.48 -108.58 38.86
CA ALA A 184 -24.14 -109.89 38.79
C ALA A 184 -25.36 -109.93 37.84
N ASN A 185 -26.03 -108.80 37.63
CA ASN A 185 -27.20 -108.68 36.75
C ASN A 185 -26.86 -108.38 35.26
N ILE A 186 -25.58 -108.37 34.86
CA ILE A 186 -25.19 -108.22 33.44
C ILE A 186 -25.38 -109.55 32.71
N LYS A 187 -26.65 -109.92 32.46
CA LYS A 187 -27.02 -111.11 31.70
C LYS A 187 -26.97 -110.81 30.20
N VAL A 188 -25.78 -110.97 29.61
CA VAL A 188 -25.51 -110.72 28.18
C VAL A 188 -26.45 -111.56 27.31
N LYS A 189 -27.40 -110.89 26.63
CA LYS A 189 -28.05 -111.46 25.44
C LYS A 189 -27.01 -111.49 24.32
N ARG A 190 -26.90 -112.64 23.66
CA ARG A 190 -25.84 -112.89 22.66
C ARG A 190 -26.32 -112.75 21.21
N GLU A 191 -27.55 -112.28 21.02
CA GLU A 191 -28.28 -112.27 19.74
C GLU A 191 -28.18 -110.92 19.00
N ASP A 192 -27.78 -109.84 19.68
CA ASP A 192 -27.69 -108.49 19.12
C ASP A 192 -26.30 -108.15 18.51
N LEU A 193 -25.33 -109.08 18.56
CA LEU A 193 -23.95 -108.81 18.11
C LEU A 193 -23.77 -108.89 16.58
N ASP A 194 -24.57 -109.73 15.90
CA ASP A 194 -24.42 -109.99 14.45
C ASP A 194 -24.98 -108.85 13.57
N ARG A 195 -25.68 -107.86 14.16
CA ARG A 195 -26.21 -106.69 13.44
C ARG A 195 -25.22 -105.55 13.24
N VAL A 196 -24.03 -105.62 13.83
CA VAL A 196 -23.03 -104.51 13.81
C VAL A 196 -22.04 -104.62 12.64
N PHE A 197 -22.06 -105.71 11.88
CA PHE A 197 -21.07 -106.01 10.82
C PHE A 197 -21.64 -106.13 9.39
N GLN A 198 -22.87 -105.67 9.13
CA GLN A 198 -23.50 -105.81 7.81
C GLN A 198 -23.59 -104.53 6.95
N ASP A 199 -23.49 -103.33 7.54
CA ASP A 199 -23.61 -102.04 6.83
C ASP A 199 -22.26 -101.37 6.54
N VAL A 200 -21.45 -101.99 5.67
CA VAL A 200 -20.34 -101.33 4.95
C VAL A 200 -20.33 -101.87 3.51
N PRO A 201 -20.75 -101.07 2.50
CA PRO A 201 -19.71 -100.55 1.59
C PRO A 201 -20.01 -99.20 0.88
N SER A 202 -18.94 -98.39 0.79
CA SER A 202 -18.39 -97.74 -0.42
C SER A 202 -19.25 -96.95 -1.46
N ALA A 203 -18.66 -95.81 -1.88
CA ALA A 203 -18.60 -95.27 -3.26
C ALA A 203 -19.85 -94.57 -3.88
N ILE A 204 -19.78 -93.64 -4.86
CA ILE A 204 -18.77 -92.68 -5.41
C ILE A 204 -19.54 -91.71 -6.36
N ASN A 205 -19.16 -90.41 -6.43
CA ASN A 205 -19.47 -89.36 -7.47
C ASN A 205 -20.92 -89.17 -8.03
N ASN A 206 -21.45 -87.96 -8.20
CA ASN A 206 -20.99 -86.97 -9.20
C ASN A 206 -21.53 -85.51 -9.03
N THR A 207 -20.82 -84.60 -9.72
CA THR A 207 -20.92 -83.13 -9.94
C THR A 207 -22.16 -82.65 -10.75
N PRO A 208 -22.43 -81.32 -11.00
CA PRO A 208 -21.50 -80.16 -11.16
C PRO A 208 -21.84 -78.81 -10.45
N ALA A 209 -21.05 -77.77 -10.78
CA ALA A 209 -20.87 -76.45 -10.13
C ALA A 209 -21.56 -75.29 -10.92
N PRO A 210 -21.32 -73.95 -10.71
CA PRO A 210 -20.41 -73.20 -9.81
C PRO A 210 -21.15 -72.26 -8.81
N VAL A 211 -20.52 -71.57 -7.83
CA VAL A 211 -19.70 -70.31 -7.86
C VAL A 211 -19.39 -69.99 -6.36
N GLU A 212 -18.25 -69.48 -5.84
CA GLU A 212 -16.92 -69.06 -6.34
C GLU A 212 -15.82 -69.29 -5.26
N ALA A 213 -14.77 -68.46 -5.15
CA ALA A 213 -13.78 -68.44 -4.04
C ALA A 213 -13.12 -67.06 -3.85
N PRO A 214 -12.57 -66.75 -2.65
CA PRO A 214 -11.10 -66.65 -2.59
C PRO A 214 -10.46 -67.37 -1.38
N LYS A 215 -9.12 -67.38 -1.31
CA LYS A 215 -8.30 -68.15 -0.36
C LYS A 215 -7.37 -67.27 0.48
N LYS A 216 -7.00 -67.79 1.66
CA LYS A 216 -5.75 -67.59 2.44
C LYS A 216 -5.00 -66.25 2.31
N ALA A 217 -4.78 -65.60 3.46
CA ALA A 217 -3.58 -64.80 3.69
C ALA A 217 -2.47 -65.68 4.31
N PRO A 218 -1.21 -65.51 3.87
CA PRO A 218 -0.01 -65.65 4.69
C PRO A 218 0.76 -64.31 4.77
N GLU A 219 1.71 -64.23 5.70
CA GLU A 219 2.64 -63.10 5.83
C GLU A 219 3.71 -63.14 4.72
N GLU A 220 4.08 -61.99 4.16
CA GLU A 220 5.49 -61.73 3.80
C GLU A 220 5.77 -60.22 3.61
N MET A 221 7.05 -59.84 3.68
CA MET A 221 7.52 -58.49 3.39
C MET A 221 7.53 -58.22 1.88
N MET A 222 7.29 -56.97 1.43
CA MET A 222 8.28 -56.20 0.65
C MET A 222 7.78 -54.84 0.11
N ASN A 223 8.68 -53.85 0.22
CA ASN A 223 9.04 -52.92 -0.84
C ASN A 223 7.91 -52.09 -1.53
N ILE A 224 7.57 -50.94 -0.95
CA ILE A 224 6.86 -49.87 -1.69
C ILE A 224 7.79 -49.33 -2.76
N LYS A 225 7.50 -49.69 -4.02
CA LYS A 225 8.29 -49.28 -5.17
C LYS A 225 7.91 -47.86 -5.62
N GLU A 226 8.81 -46.94 -5.32
CA GLU A 226 9.00 -45.62 -5.93
C GLU A 226 8.11 -45.29 -7.14
N VAL A 227 7.15 -44.39 -6.95
CA VAL A 227 6.39 -43.77 -8.05
C VAL A 227 7.16 -42.53 -8.52
N PRO A 228 7.54 -42.43 -9.81
CA PRO A 228 8.29 -41.28 -10.29
C PRO A 228 7.42 -40.02 -10.27
N ALA A 229 8.00 -38.93 -9.77
CA ALA A 229 7.39 -37.60 -9.90
C ALA A 229 7.31 -37.20 -11.39
N PRO A 230 6.29 -36.41 -11.81
CA PRO A 230 6.30 -35.81 -13.13
C PRO A 230 7.55 -34.91 -13.29
N PRO A 231 8.16 -34.85 -14.49
CA PRO A 231 9.39 -34.11 -14.68
C PRO A 231 9.16 -32.61 -14.42
N VAL A 232 9.89 -32.07 -13.45
CA VAL A 232 10.01 -30.62 -13.27
C VAL A 232 10.68 -30.07 -14.52
N ALA A 233 9.93 -29.35 -15.35
CA ALA A 233 10.50 -28.63 -16.47
C ALA A 233 11.49 -27.59 -15.94
N SER A 234 12.73 -27.62 -16.45
CA SER A 234 13.75 -26.65 -16.09
C SER A 234 13.31 -25.24 -16.48
N ILE A 235 12.84 -24.46 -15.51
CA ILE A 235 12.63 -23.03 -15.68
C ILE A 235 14.02 -22.40 -15.76
N GLU A 236 14.41 -21.96 -16.96
CA GLU A 236 15.61 -21.17 -17.16
C GLU A 236 15.57 -19.91 -16.27
N PRO A 237 16.71 -19.46 -15.70
CA PRO A 237 16.73 -18.26 -14.89
C PRO A 237 16.30 -17.06 -15.74
N ILE A 238 15.13 -16.51 -15.41
CA ILE A 238 14.54 -15.36 -16.10
C ILE A 238 15.55 -14.21 -16.07
N GLN A 239 16.08 -13.85 -17.25
CA GLN A 239 16.99 -12.72 -17.36
C GLN A 239 16.26 -11.43 -16.94
N PRO A 240 16.93 -10.51 -16.22
CA PRO A 240 16.29 -9.27 -15.78
C PRO A 240 15.83 -8.46 -16.99
N ILE A 241 14.53 -8.15 -17.02
CA ILE A 241 13.89 -7.38 -18.09
C ILE A 241 14.56 -6.01 -18.16
N GLN A 242 15.27 -5.73 -19.26
CA GLN A 242 15.82 -4.39 -19.49
C GLN A 242 14.66 -3.41 -19.77
N PRO A 243 14.70 -2.19 -19.22
CA PRO A 243 13.67 -1.20 -19.49
C PRO A 243 13.71 -0.80 -20.97
N ILE A 244 12.54 -0.79 -21.61
CA ILE A 244 12.40 -0.39 -23.02
C ILE A 244 12.75 1.09 -23.13
N GLN A 245 13.86 1.40 -23.79
CA GLN A 245 14.19 2.77 -24.20
C GLN A 245 13.40 3.12 -25.48
N PRO A 246 12.80 4.31 -25.58
CA PRO A 246 12.16 4.74 -26.82
C PRO A 246 13.21 4.98 -27.91
N GLU A 247 13.04 4.33 -29.06
CA GLU A 247 13.95 4.51 -30.20
C GLU A 247 13.89 5.94 -30.75
N VAL A 248 14.98 6.67 -30.63
CA VAL A 248 15.19 7.93 -31.35
C VAL A 248 15.98 7.62 -32.62
N PRO A 249 15.45 7.90 -33.83
CA PRO A 249 16.11 7.53 -35.07
C PRO A 249 17.35 8.38 -35.34
N SER A 250 18.53 7.75 -35.32
CA SER A 250 19.81 8.39 -35.64
C SER A 250 19.97 8.61 -37.15
N PRO A 251 20.16 9.85 -37.64
CA PRO A 251 20.44 10.11 -39.06
C PRO A 251 21.92 9.88 -39.39
N THR A 252 22.23 8.76 -40.04
CA THR A 252 23.61 8.43 -40.45
C THR A 252 24.04 9.21 -41.71
N THR A 253 24.71 10.35 -41.50
CA THR A 253 25.52 11.02 -42.53
C THR A 253 26.81 11.55 -41.92
N PRO A 254 28.00 11.14 -42.41
CA PRO A 254 29.27 11.67 -41.91
C PRO A 254 29.52 13.08 -42.46
N VAL A 255 29.36 14.09 -41.60
CA VAL A 255 29.81 15.46 -41.90
C VAL A 255 31.33 15.50 -41.76
N PRO A 256 32.09 16.03 -42.75
CA PRO A 256 33.53 16.22 -42.60
C PRO A 256 33.85 17.16 -41.45
N ASP A 257 34.70 16.71 -40.52
CA ASP A 257 35.07 17.44 -39.32
C ASP A 257 36.05 18.57 -39.66
N VAL A 258 35.51 19.78 -39.87
CA VAL A 258 36.28 21.01 -40.07
C VAL A 258 36.47 21.66 -38.71
N PRO A 259 37.70 21.75 -38.16
CA PRO A 259 37.92 22.32 -36.84
C PRO A 259 37.49 23.79 -36.83
N ALA A 260 36.49 24.09 -35.99
CA ALA A 260 36.05 25.46 -35.79
C ALA A 260 37.19 26.29 -35.16
N PRO A 261 37.35 27.58 -35.54
CA PRO A 261 38.36 28.43 -34.93
C PRO A 261 38.07 28.58 -33.43
N GLU A 262 39.07 28.29 -32.59
CA GLU A 262 38.95 28.31 -31.15
C GLU A 262 38.87 29.76 -30.64
N ILE A 263 37.63 30.25 -30.47
CA ILE A 263 37.38 31.57 -29.89
C ILE A 263 37.64 31.48 -28.38
N GLU A 264 38.78 32.02 -27.95
CA GLU A 264 39.06 32.22 -26.53
C GLU A 264 37.92 33.01 -25.88
N ARG A 265 37.25 32.40 -24.91
CA ARG A 265 36.25 33.08 -24.09
C ARG A 265 37.02 34.00 -23.14
N PRO A 266 36.78 35.32 -23.11
CA PRO A 266 37.45 36.20 -22.16
C PRO A 266 37.10 35.72 -20.74
N ARG A 267 38.13 35.36 -19.97
CA ARG A 267 37.96 35.02 -18.56
C ARG A 267 37.50 36.30 -17.83
N PRO A 268 36.50 36.24 -16.94
CA PRO A 268 36.24 37.35 -16.04
C PRO A 268 37.47 37.57 -15.15
N ASP A 269 38.06 38.77 -15.20
CA ASP A 269 39.12 39.20 -14.27
C ASP A 269 38.53 39.46 -12.88
N ILE A 270 38.11 38.38 -12.22
CA ILE A 270 37.77 38.34 -10.81
C ILE A 270 39.08 38.08 -10.05
N PRO A 271 39.53 39.00 -9.17
CA PRO A 271 40.71 38.76 -8.36
C PRO A 271 40.57 37.46 -7.57
N GLU A 272 41.58 36.60 -7.64
CA GLU A 272 41.59 35.32 -6.94
C GLU A 272 41.80 35.58 -5.43
N ILE A 273 40.68 35.75 -4.71
CA ILE A 273 40.69 36.01 -3.27
C ILE A 273 41.26 34.77 -2.58
N GLN A 274 42.50 34.87 -2.12
CA GLN A 274 43.14 33.86 -1.28
C GLN A 274 42.24 33.63 -0.05
N PRO A 275 41.99 32.37 0.37
CA PRO A 275 41.11 32.04 1.49
C PRO A 275 41.79 32.31 2.85
N ASP A 276 42.36 33.50 3.00
CA ASP A 276 43.00 33.96 4.23
C ASP A 276 41.94 34.22 5.31
N ARG A 277 41.81 33.22 6.19
CA ARG A 277 41.52 33.41 7.61
C ARG A 277 40.25 34.23 7.91
N ILE A 278 39.09 33.63 7.63
CA ILE A 278 37.87 33.94 8.38
C ILE A 278 38.13 33.53 9.84
N GLU A 279 38.44 34.49 10.70
CA GLU A 279 38.47 34.24 12.14
C GLU A 279 37.05 33.97 12.63
N ARG A 280 36.83 32.76 13.14
CA ARG A 280 35.56 32.40 13.76
C ARG A 280 35.47 33.14 15.10
N PRO A 281 34.43 33.95 15.37
CA PRO A 281 34.28 34.56 16.68
C PRO A 281 34.11 33.44 17.72
N ILE A 282 35.04 33.41 18.68
CA ILE A 282 34.98 32.48 19.81
C ILE A 282 33.84 32.95 20.73
N PRO A 283 32.90 32.08 21.14
CA PRO A 283 31.89 32.46 22.12
C PRO A 283 32.53 32.70 23.50
N ASP A 284 32.35 33.89 24.07
CA ASP A 284 32.75 34.21 25.44
C ASP A 284 31.86 33.47 26.48
N ILE A 285 32.11 32.17 26.63
CA ILE A 285 31.50 31.32 27.66
C ILE A 285 32.59 31.01 28.69
N GLN A 286 32.66 31.82 29.75
CA GLN A 286 33.54 31.54 30.88
C GLN A 286 33.03 30.31 31.66
N PRO A 287 33.85 29.26 31.87
CA PRO A 287 33.43 28.09 32.63
C PRO A 287 33.39 28.41 34.13
N VAL A 288 32.19 28.55 34.69
CA VAL A 288 31.99 28.71 36.14
C VAL A 288 32.38 27.41 36.85
N GLN A 289 33.43 27.46 37.66
CA GLN A 289 33.86 26.32 38.48
C GLN A 289 33.05 26.23 39.78
N PRO A 290 32.72 25.02 40.27
CA PRO A 290 31.92 24.85 41.48
C PRO A 290 32.79 24.84 42.76
N GLU A 291 32.86 25.98 43.44
CA GLU A 291 33.35 26.06 44.83
C GLU A 291 32.21 25.66 45.80
N THR A 292 32.42 24.59 46.57
CA THR A 292 31.55 24.05 47.63
C THR A 292 31.58 24.91 48.93
N PRO A 293 30.69 24.74 49.95
CA PRO A 293 29.95 23.50 50.29
C PRO A 293 28.48 23.59 50.78
N GLU A 294 27.81 22.44 50.68
CA GLU A 294 26.92 21.80 51.69
C GLU A 294 25.92 22.64 52.52
N ILE A 295 24.62 22.53 52.18
CA ILE A 295 23.49 22.65 53.14
C ILE A 295 22.46 21.52 52.86
N GLN A 296 21.86 20.98 53.93
CA GLN A 296 21.04 19.77 53.93
C GLN A 296 19.58 19.97 53.43
N PRO A 297 18.90 18.93 52.90
CA PRO A 297 17.52 19.04 52.42
C PRO A 297 16.49 19.07 53.57
N PRO A 298 15.51 20.00 53.57
CA PRO A 298 14.47 20.06 54.59
C PRO A 298 13.37 18.99 54.38
N ASN A 299 13.52 17.89 55.13
CA ASN A 299 12.49 17.08 55.79
C ASN A 299 11.03 17.13 55.24
N THR A 300 10.56 16.00 54.69
CA THR A 300 9.16 15.83 54.24
C THR A 300 8.25 15.30 55.36
N GLN A 301 7.16 16.01 55.67
CA GLN A 301 6.02 15.49 56.46
C GLN A 301 4.67 15.84 55.80
N PRO A 302 3.60 15.01 55.93
CA PRO A 302 2.43 15.12 55.05
C PRO A 302 1.09 15.47 55.75
N GLN A 303 0.14 15.98 54.96
CA GLN A 303 -1.31 16.18 55.27
C GLN A 303 -1.63 17.34 56.26
N PRO A 304 -2.89 17.86 56.31
CA PRO A 304 -4.12 17.42 55.63
C PRO A 304 -4.86 18.48 54.78
N SER A 305 -5.97 18.04 54.18
CA SER A 305 -6.84 18.77 53.25
C SER A 305 -7.92 19.67 53.89
N THR A 306 -8.29 20.75 53.20
CA THR A 306 -9.60 21.41 53.31
C THR A 306 -10.18 21.83 51.95
N PHE A 307 -11.50 21.78 51.81
CA PHE A 307 -12.28 22.18 50.62
C PHE A 307 -12.54 23.70 50.59
N VAL A 308 -12.92 24.27 49.43
CA VAL A 308 -14.21 25.00 49.26
C VAL A 308 -14.52 25.32 47.78
N ASN A 309 -15.83 25.36 47.48
CA ASN A 309 -16.44 25.44 46.14
C ASN A 309 -16.28 26.80 45.41
N SER A 310 -16.16 26.79 44.07
CA SER A 310 -17.25 27.17 43.13
C SER A 310 -16.76 27.72 41.77
N PRO A 311 -17.39 27.35 40.64
CA PRO A 311 -17.06 27.90 39.30
C PRO A 311 -17.83 29.18 38.98
N ARG A 312 -17.36 29.94 37.96
CA ARG A 312 -18.12 30.97 37.25
C ARG A 312 -18.12 30.72 35.74
N PRO A 313 -19.27 30.73 35.05
CA PRO A 313 -19.34 30.60 33.60
C PRO A 313 -19.19 31.97 32.90
N VAL A 314 -18.55 31.97 31.73
CA VAL A 314 -18.70 33.04 30.73
C VAL A 314 -19.87 32.66 29.82
N ARG A 315 -20.74 33.63 29.49
CA ARG A 315 -21.98 33.37 28.75
C ARG A 315 -22.00 34.15 27.45
N GLU A 316 -21.82 33.43 26.35
CA GLU A 316 -21.95 33.91 24.99
C GLU A 316 -23.41 34.31 24.67
N LYS A 317 -23.59 35.28 23.76
CA LYS A 317 -24.90 35.69 23.24
C LYS A 317 -24.82 35.93 21.74
N ALA A 318 -25.42 35.04 20.97
CA ALA A 318 -25.74 35.32 19.57
C ALA A 318 -26.93 36.30 19.48
N VAL A 319 -26.88 37.20 18.49
CA VAL A 319 -28.02 37.96 17.97
C VAL A 319 -27.90 37.92 16.45
N ALA A 320 -29.02 37.72 15.74
CA ALA A 320 -29.05 37.54 14.29
C ALA A 320 -29.48 38.81 13.55
N GLY A 321 -29.14 38.89 12.26
CA GLY A 321 -29.65 39.90 11.32
C GLY A 321 -28.55 40.70 10.62
N GLY A 322 -28.62 40.76 9.29
CA GLY A 322 -27.66 41.50 8.46
C GLY A 322 -27.48 40.86 7.07
N SER A 323 -28.38 41.16 6.13
CA SER A 323 -28.13 40.88 4.71
C SER A 323 -27.10 41.89 4.18
N PHE A 324 -26.23 41.46 3.27
CA PHE A 324 -25.15 42.27 2.69
C PHE A 324 -25.15 42.18 1.15
N PHE A 325 -26.32 42.04 0.54
CA PHE A 325 -26.47 41.77 -0.90
C PHE A 325 -27.59 42.58 -1.55
N ASP A 326 -27.78 43.82 -1.10
CA ASP A 326 -28.76 44.77 -1.62
C ASP A 326 -28.28 46.21 -1.29
N ASP A 327 -27.37 46.75 -2.13
CA ASP A 327 -26.99 48.19 -2.25
C ASP A 327 -25.78 48.37 -3.21
N PHE A 328 -26.00 48.22 -4.53
CA PHE A 328 -25.16 48.83 -5.57
C PHE A 328 -25.97 48.93 -6.88
N GLU A 329 -26.22 50.17 -7.33
CA GLU A 329 -26.80 50.51 -8.65
C GLU A 329 -25.76 50.43 -9.79
#